data_AF-A0A0C3R5G1-F1
#
_entry.id   AF-A0A0C3R5G1-F1
#
_cell.length_a   1.000
_cell.length_b   1.000
_cell.length_c   1.000
_cell.angle_alpha   90.00
_cell.angle_beta   90.00
_cell.angle_gamma   90.00
#
_symmetry.space_group_name_H-M   'P 1'
#
loop_
_entity.id
_entity.type
_entity.pdbx_description
1 polymer ?
#
loop_
_entity_poly.entity_id
_entity_poly.type
_entity_poly.pdbx_seq_one_letter_code
_entity_poly.pdbx_strand_id
1 'polypeptide(L)'
;MAEVKAQAKDTTSQKKIKTIVKEISREEKWASYVYFRDKGKLTKVEGTVIQKGTPLTVEVAWNPQVVKTIVFDTAVYKPTTQEIKNCKYTFVIKPERTTTYKYKFYYQNGQERVVSRKITVTDKNGIEIKIKNNPKEKE
;
A
#
# COMPACT_ATOMS: atom_id res chain seq x y z
N MET A 1 -64.61 29.52 4.76
CA MET A 1 -63.65 29.32 5.86
C MET A 1 -62.83 28.09 5.53
N ALA A 2 -61.51 28.27 5.41
CA ALA A 2 -60.50 27.22 5.23
C ALA A 2 -60.42 26.36 6.54
N GLU A 3 -59.91 25.13 6.63
CA GLU A 3 -58.59 24.59 6.26
C GLU A 3 -58.65 23.04 6.32
N VAL A 4 -58.17 22.33 5.29
CA VAL A 4 -56.88 21.61 5.19
C VAL A 4 -56.98 20.11 5.47
N LYS A 5 -56.86 19.36 4.37
CA LYS A 5 -56.59 17.92 4.29
C LYS A 5 -55.14 17.60 4.69
N ALA A 6 -55.01 16.38 5.21
CA ALA A 6 -53.87 15.47 5.05
C ALA A 6 -52.56 15.81 5.75
N GLN A 7 -52.25 15.01 6.79
CA GLN A 7 -50.87 14.77 7.21
C GLN A 7 -50.62 13.26 7.28
N ALA A 8 -50.19 12.69 6.17
CA ALA A 8 -49.51 11.40 6.11
C ALA A 8 -48.26 11.61 5.27
N LYS A 9 -47.16 12.04 5.89
CA LYS A 9 -45.85 12.10 5.23
C LYS A 9 -44.72 11.73 6.19
N ASP A 10 -43.90 10.80 5.67
CA ASP A 10 -42.48 10.61 5.95
C ASP A 10 -42.01 9.91 7.23
N THR A 11 -42.38 8.62 7.37
CA THR A 11 -41.64 7.68 8.24
C THR A 11 -40.78 6.67 7.46
N THR A 12 -40.92 6.61 6.13
CA THR A 12 -40.22 5.61 5.30
C THR A 12 -38.83 6.09 4.84
N SER A 13 -38.63 7.40 4.68
CA SER A 13 -37.37 7.96 4.15
C SER A 13 -36.20 7.84 5.15
N GLN A 14 -36.45 7.97 6.45
CA GLN A 14 -35.38 7.94 7.46
C GLN A 14 -34.76 6.55 7.64
N LYS A 15 -35.56 5.47 7.48
CA LYS A 15 -35.08 4.10 7.63
C LYS A 15 -34.14 3.72 6.48
N LYS A 16 -34.46 4.16 5.25
CA LYS A 16 -33.62 3.93 4.06
C LYS A 16 -32.27 4.64 4.16
N ILE A 17 -32.27 5.91 4.62
CA ILE A 17 -31.01 6.68 4.80
C ILE A 17 -30.13 6.02 5.87
N LYS A 18 -30.69 5.61 7.02
CA LYS A 18 -29.90 4.90 8.04
C LYS A 18 -29.35 3.56 7.56
N THR A 19 -30.09 2.84 6.72
CA THR A 19 -29.61 1.59 6.10
C THR A 19 -28.48 1.86 5.12
N ILE A 20 -28.60 2.86 4.25
CA ILE A 20 -27.54 3.26 3.29
C ILE A 20 -26.27 3.69 4.04
N VAL A 21 -26.39 4.50 5.09
CA VAL A 21 -25.23 4.95 5.90
C VAL A 21 -24.57 3.79 6.65
N LYS A 22 -25.35 2.79 7.12
CA LYS A 22 -24.81 1.57 7.74
C LYS A 22 -24.17 0.62 6.74
N GLU A 23 -24.67 0.56 5.51
CA GLU A 23 -24.15 -0.31 4.46
C GLU A 23 -22.80 0.20 3.93
N ILE A 24 -22.62 1.52 3.83
CA ILE A 24 -21.32 2.17 3.52
C ILE A 24 -20.31 1.98 4.68
N SER A 25 -20.78 1.82 5.92
CA SER A 25 -19.89 1.57 7.07
C SER A 25 -19.29 0.16 7.13
N ARG A 26 -19.72 -0.75 6.25
CA ARG A 26 -19.31 -2.16 6.24
C ARG A 26 -18.47 -2.56 5.03
N GLU A 27 -18.18 -1.65 4.11
CA GLU A 27 -17.04 -1.84 3.20
C GLU A 27 -15.79 -1.97 4.08
N GLU A 28 -15.24 -3.18 4.15
CA GLU A 28 -13.95 -3.44 4.77
C GLU A 28 -12.97 -2.37 4.33
N LYS A 29 -12.58 -1.51 5.29
CA LYS A 29 -11.72 -0.34 5.11
C LYS A 29 -10.32 -0.80 4.69
N TRP A 30 -10.16 -1.25 3.45
CA TRP A 30 -8.85 -1.41 2.88
C TRP A 30 -8.29 0.01 2.73
N ALA A 31 -7.37 0.38 3.63
CA ALA A 31 -6.70 1.67 3.56
C ALA A 31 -5.69 1.67 2.40
N SER A 32 -5.00 0.54 2.21
CA SER A 32 -3.90 0.37 1.25
C SER A 32 -3.39 -1.06 1.23
N TYR A 33 -2.73 -1.45 0.15
CA TYR A 33 -1.86 -2.62 0.13
C TYR A 33 -0.55 -2.34 -0.60
N VAL A 34 0.52 -2.97 -0.12
CA VAL A 34 1.85 -2.97 -0.73
C VAL A 34 2.30 -4.43 -0.79
N TYR A 35 2.31 -5.01 -1.97
CA TYR A 35 2.66 -6.41 -2.17
C TYR A 35 3.96 -6.56 -2.95
N PHE A 36 4.80 -7.48 -2.49
CA PHE A 36 5.98 -7.94 -3.21
C PHE A 36 5.66 -9.32 -3.75
N ARG A 37 5.62 -9.45 -5.08
CA ARG A 37 5.33 -10.72 -5.77
C ARG A 37 6.59 -11.29 -6.42
N ASP A 38 6.84 -12.56 -6.13
CA ASP A 38 7.83 -13.37 -6.84
C ASP A 38 7.10 -14.20 -7.90
N LYS A 39 7.39 -13.96 -9.19
CA LYS A 39 6.75 -14.68 -10.32
C LYS A 39 5.21 -14.73 -10.22
N GLY A 40 4.59 -13.64 -9.81
CA GLY A 40 3.13 -13.53 -9.65
C GLY A 40 2.55 -14.16 -8.36
N LYS A 41 3.38 -14.81 -7.53
CA LYS A 41 2.97 -15.34 -6.22
C LYS A 41 3.24 -14.31 -5.12
N LEU A 42 2.26 -14.10 -4.25
CA LEU A 42 2.39 -13.24 -3.07
C LEU A 42 3.49 -13.80 -2.15
N THR A 43 4.48 -12.97 -1.83
CA THR A 43 5.51 -13.35 -0.85
C THR A 43 4.96 -13.17 0.57
N LYS A 44 5.32 -14.07 1.50
CA LYS A 44 4.85 -14.04 2.88
C LYS A 44 5.18 -12.70 3.54
N VAL A 45 4.30 -12.21 4.42
CA VAL A 45 4.42 -10.91 5.11
C VAL A 45 5.62 -10.86 6.08
N GLU A 46 6.24 -11.99 6.44
CA GLU A 46 7.48 -12.00 7.22
C GLU A 46 8.60 -12.65 6.40
N GLY A 47 9.63 -11.86 6.07
CA GLY A 47 10.87 -12.34 5.47
C GLY A 47 10.72 -12.90 4.05
N THR A 48 10.62 -12.03 3.05
CA THR A 48 10.77 -12.45 1.65
C THR A 48 12.22 -12.87 1.41
N VAL A 49 12.47 -14.16 1.18
CA VAL A 49 13.78 -14.72 0.82
C VAL A 49 13.80 -15.05 -0.65
N ILE A 50 14.74 -14.49 -1.41
CA ILE A 50 14.88 -14.72 -2.85
C ILE A 50 16.34 -14.93 -3.24
N GLN A 51 16.56 -15.60 -4.38
CA GLN A 51 17.90 -15.72 -4.94
C GLN A 51 18.35 -14.39 -5.56
N LYS A 52 19.65 -14.14 -5.55
CA LYS A 52 20.27 -12.97 -6.18
C LYS A 52 19.77 -12.76 -7.61
N GLY A 53 19.38 -11.53 -7.92
CA GLY A 53 18.93 -11.15 -9.27
C GLY A 53 17.50 -11.56 -9.61
N THR A 54 16.77 -12.18 -8.67
CA THR A 54 15.36 -12.50 -8.85
C THR A 54 14.54 -11.19 -8.93
N PRO A 55 13.81 -10.95 -10.04
CA PRO A 55 12.93 -9.80 -10.13
C PRO A 55 11.71 -9.98 -9.23
N LEU A 56 11.40 -8.96 -8.43
CA LEU A 56 10.16 -8.86 -7.67
C LEU A 56 9.29 -7.76 -8.26
N THR A 57 8.02 -8.09 -8.47
CA THR A 57 7.00 -7.09 -8.83
C THR A 57 6.45 -6.50 -7.56
N VAL A 58 6.53 -5.18 -7.43
CA VAL A 58 5.95 -4.43 -6.32
C VAL A 58 4.66 -3.80 -6.80
N GLU A 59 3.55 -4.17 -6.19
CA GLU A 59 2.23 -3.60 -6.45
C GLU A 59 1.80 -2.73 -5.28
N VAL A 60 1.43 -1.49 -5.58
CA VAL A 60 1.00 -0.50 -4.61
C VAL A 60 -0.35 0.00 -5.03
N ALA A 61 -1.32 -0.04 -4.12
CA ALA A 61 -2.57 0.68 -4.29
C ALA A 61 -3.10 1.18 -2.96
N TRP A 62 -3.89 2.24 -3.02
CA TRP A 62 -4.46 2.86 -1.84
C TRP A 62 -5.86 3.38 -2.09
N ASN A 63 -6.63 3.50 -1.01
CA ASN A 63 -7.94 4.12 -1.06
C ASN A 63 -7.77 5.64 -0.91
N PRO A 64 -8.11 6.45 -1.93
CA PRO A 64 -7.95 7.91 -1.89
C PRO A 64 -8.77 8.59 -0.79
N GLN A 65 -9.82 7.94 -0.28
CA GLN A 65 -10.63 8.45 0.84
C GLN A 65 -9.86 8.46 2.16
N VAL A 66 -8.80 7.64 2.29
CA VAL A 66 -8.02 7.47 3.53
C VAL A 66 -6.58 7.94 3.33
N VAL A 67 -5.95 7.51 2.24
CA VAL A 67 -4.53 7.76 1.93
C VAL A 67 -4.47 8.69 0.73
N LYS A 68 -3.69 9.77 0.86
CA LYS A 68 -3.42 10.71 -0.24
C LYS A 68 -2.47 10.11 -1.27
N THR A 69 -1.36 9.54 -0.81
CA THR A 69 -0.38 8.87 -1.67
C THR A 69 0.53 7.94 -0.87
N ILE A 70 1.14 6.97 -1.55
CA ILE A 70 2.19 6.10 -1.01
C ILE A 70 3.43 6.27 -1.88
N VAL A 71 4.57 6.63 -1.27
CA VAL A 71 5.83 6.79 -2.00
C VAL A 71 6.91 5.90 -1.42
N PHE A 72 7.66 5.25 -2.29
CA PHE A 72 8.90 4.59 -1.91
C PHE A 72 10.03 5.62 -1.82
N ASP A 73 11.16 5.21 -1.25
CA ASP A 73 12.41 5.96 -1.38
C ASP A 73 12.66 6.29 -2.87
N THR A 74 13.03 7.54 -3.17
CA THR A 74 13.16 8.01 -4.56
C THR A 74 14.26 7.29 -5.32
N ALA A 75 15.25 6.70 -4.63
CA ALA A 75 16.25 5.84 -5.25
C ALA A 75 15.68 4.48 -5.69
N VAL A 76 14.50 4.11 -5.20
CA VAL A 76 13.80 2.85 -5.53
C VAL A 76 12.81 3.08 -6.66
N TYR A 77 11.88 4.03 -6.46
CA TYR A 77 10.83 4.30 -7.45
C TYR A 77 10.17 5.66 -7.24
N LYS A 78 9.88 6.36 -8.33
CA LYS A 78 9.15 7.64 -8.34
C LYS A 78 7.85 7.47 -9.14
N PRO A 79 6.67 7.44 -8.49
CA PRO A 79 5.41 7.30 -9.20
C PRO A 79 5.11 8.54 -10.05
N THR A 80 4.53 8.33 -11.22
CA THR A 80 4.09 9.40 -12.11
C THR A 80 2.82 10.09 -11.59
N THR A 81 2.54 11.30 -12.06
CA THR A 81 1.31 12.01 -11.70
C THR A 81 0.05 11.23 -12.09
N GLN A 82 0.08 10.48 -13.20
CA GLN A 82 -1.03 9.65 -13.64
C GLN A 82 -1.26 8.45 -12.73
N GLU A 83 -0.19 7.80 -12.27
CA GLU A 83 -0.27 6.71 -11.29
C GLU A 83 -0.83 7.16 -9.93
N ILE A 84 -0.41 8.34 -9.48
CA ILE A 84 -0.97 8.94 -8.25
C ILE A 84 -2.47 9.20 -8.42
N LYS A 85 -2.90 9.75 -9.57
CA LYS A 85 -4.32 9.93 -9.88
C LYS A 85 -5.10 8.61 -9.91
N ASN A 86 -4.49 7.56 -10.46
CA ASN A 86 -5.09 6.22 -10.53
C ASN A 86 -5.08 5.49 -9.18
N CYS A 87 -4.45 6.06 -8.15
CA CYS A 87 -4.31 5.48 -6.81
C CYS A 87 -3.65 4.09 -6.80
N LYS A 88 -2.85 3.80 -7.83
CA LYS A 88 -2.15 2.52 -7.99
C LYS A 88 -0.94 2.66 -8.91
N TYR A 89 0.10 1.89 -8.62
CA TYR A 89 1.23 1.70 -9.50
C TYR A 89 1.91 0.36 -9.28
N THR A 90 2.68 -0.06 -10.27
CA THR A 90 3.44 -1.30 -10.25
C THR A 90 4.83 -1.06 -10.82
N PHE A 91 5.84 -1.60 -10.15
CA PHE A 91 7.22 -1.51 -10.62
C PHE A 91 7.99 -2.79 -10.29
N VAL A 92 9.15 -2.97 -10.92
CA VAL A 92 9.99 -4.15 -10.73
C VAL A 92 11.29 -3.75 -10.04
N ILE A 93 11.65 -4.49 -8.99
CA ILE A 93 12.95 -4.39 -8.32
C ILE A 93 13.77 -5.66 -8.58
N LYS A 94 15.09 -5.52 -8.63
CA LYS A 94 16.04 -6.64 -8.74
C LYS A 94 17.13 -6.50 -7.67
N PRO A 95 16.85 -6.84 -6.40
CA PRO A 95 17.84 -6.70 -5.35
C PRO A 95 18.99 -7.70 -5.54
N GLU A 96 20.22 -7.20 -5.53
CA GLU A 96 21.43 -8.03 -5.58
C GLU A 96 21.94 -8.47 -4.20
N ARG A 97 21.42 -7.83 -3.15
CA ARG A 97 21.80 -8.04 -1.75
C ARG A 97 20.62 -7.77 -0.84
N THR A 98 20.64 -8.32 0.36
CA THR A 98 19.64 -8.11 1.40
C THR A 98 19.46 -6.63 1.64
N THR A 99 18.25 -6.14 1.39
CA THR A 99 17.92 -4.71 1.34
C THR A 99 16.60 -4.46 2.05
N THR A 100 16.53 -3.34 2.77
CA THR A 100 15.30 -2.88 3.42
C THR A 100 14.73 -1.71 2.63
N TYR A 101 13.56 -1.92 2.02
CA TYR A 101 12.82 -0.89 1.30
C TYR A 101 11.96 -0.10 2.28
N LYS A 102 12.11 1.22 2.29
CA LYS A 102 11.26 2.13 3.07
C LYS A 102 10.25 2.79 2.15
N TYR A 103 9.02 2.93 2.64
CA TYR A 103 7.96 3.66 1.95
C TYR A 103 7.11 4.42 2.97
N LYS A 104 6.55 5.54 2.53
CA LYS A 104 5.77 6.46 3.35
C LYS A 104 4.34 6.52 2.86
N PHE A 105 3.41 6.49 3.80
CA PHE A 105 2.00 6.79 3.61
C PHE A 105 1.76 8.24 4.01
N TYR A 106 1.11 8.98 3.12
CA TYR A 106 0.57 10.30 3.43
C TYR A 106 -0.94 10.17 3.52
N TYR A 107 -1.53 10.42 4.68
CA TYR A 107 -2.96 10.30 4.90
C TYR A 107 -3.70 11.61 4.59
N GLN A 108 -4.99 11.52 4.28
CA GLN A 108 -5.82 12.71 3.99
C GLN A 108 -5.90 13.68 5.18
N ASN A 109 -5.78 13.17 6.42
CA ASN A 109 -5.78 13.96 7.65
C ASN A 109 -4.43 14.65 7.95
N GLY A 110 -3.47 14.61 7.03
CA GLY A 110 -2.13 15.19 7.20
C GLY A 110 -1.16 14.33 8.00
N GLN A 111 -1.58 13.17 8.51
CA GLN A 111 -0.66 12.24 9.17
C GLN A 111 0.26 11.55 8.17
N GLU A 112 1.43 11.16 8.64
CA GLU A 112 2.39 10.39 7.88
C GLU A 112 2.74 9.10 8.62
N ARG A 113 2.92 8.00 7.89
CA ARG A 113 3.42 6.75 8.46
C ARG A 113 4.54 6.21 7.60
N VAL A 114 5.67 5.89 8.22
CA VAL A 114 6.79 5.22 7.56
C VAL A 114 6.71 3.72 7.84
N VAL A 115 6.84 2.92 6.79
CA VAL A 115 6.90 1.46 6.88
C VAL A 115 8.14 0.97 6.15
N SER A 116 8.74 -0.10 6.66
CA SER A 116 9.91 -0.73 6.05
C SER A 116 9.67 -2.20 5.79
N ARG A 117 10.22 -2.69 4.68
CA ARG A 117 10.15 -4.08 4.25
C ARG A 117 11.55 -4.62 3.97
N LYS A 118 11.99 -5.61 4.73
CA LYS A 118 13.24 -6.33 4.47
C LYS A 118 13.00 -7.42 3.41
N ILE A 119 13.85 -7.42 2.38
CA ILE A 119 13.98 -8.51 1.42
C ILE A 119 15.35 -9.14 1.64
N THR A 120 15.36 -10.41 2.02
CA THR A 120 16.57 -11.21 2.17
C THR A 120 16.95 -11.78 0.82
N VAL A 121 18.20 -11.57 0.41
CA VAL A 121 18.74 -12.10 -0.84
C VAL A 121 19.78 -13.16 -0.51
N THR A 122 19.68 -14.32 -1.14
CA THR A 122 20.62 -15.43 -1.00
C THR A 122 21.40 -15.69 -2.28
N ASP A 123 22.62 -16.22 -2.13
CA ASP A 123 23.38 -16.78 -3.25
C ASP A 123 22.79 -18.15 -3.69
N LYS A 124 23.31 -18.73 -4.77
CA LYS A 124 22.96 -20.08 -5.25
C LYS A 124 23.07 -21.15 -4.16
N ASN A 125 23.98 -20.97 -3.20
CA ASN A 125 24.17 -21.86 -2.06
C ASN A 125 23.21 -21.61 -0.88
N GLY A 126 22.25 -20.69 -1.01
CA GLY A 126 21.30 -20.34 0.07
C GLY A 126 21.86 -19.42 1.16
N ILE A 127 23.09 -18.93 1.01
CA ILE A 127 23.76 -18.05 1.98
C ILE A 127 23.27 -16.60 1.78
N GLU A 128 22.85 -15.92 2.86
CA GLU A 128 22.39 -14.52 2.80
C GLU A 128 23.52 -13.56 2.35
N ILE A 129 23.26 -12.79 1.30
CA ILE A 129 24.16 -11.75 0.78
C ILE A 129 23.84 -10.44 1.50
N LYS A 130 24.54 -10.15 2.59
CA LYS A 130 24.40 -8.87 3.33
C LYS A 130 25.20 -7.76 2.66
N ILE A 131 24.78 -6.51 2.88
CA ILE A 131 25.66 -5.36 2.66
C ILE A 131 26.86 -5.53 3.60
N LYS A 132 28.05 -5.79 3.06
CA LYS A 132 29.28 -5.60 3.83
C LYS A 132 29.47 -4.10 3.98
N ASN A 133 29.19 -3.56 5.17
CA ASN A 133 29.91 -2.36 5.58
C ASN A 133 31.36 -2.83 5.74
N ASN A 134 32.22 -2.52 4.77
CA ASN A 134 33.65 -2.55 4.99
C ASN A 134 34.03 -1.20 5.63
N PRO A 135 34.23 -1.10 6.96
CA PRO A 135 35.12 -0.09 7.50
C PRO A 135 36.54 -0.66 7.42
N LYS A 136 37.24 -0.38 6.31
CA LYS A 136 38.70 -0.24 6.18
C LYS A 136 39.12 -0.52 4.74
N GLU A 137 39.67 0.49 4.09
CA GLU A 137 41.08 0.43 3.75
C GLU A 137 41.66 1.79 4.16
N LYS A 138 42.40 1.77 5.29
CA LYS A 138 43.45 2.76 5.52
C LYS A 138 44.59 2.29 4.61
N GLU A 139 45.06 3.16 3.73
CA GLU A 139 46.47 3.22 3.36
C GLU A 139 46.89 4.69 3.41
#